data_AF-A0A453G1E1-F1
#
_entry.id   AF-A0A453G1E1-F1
#
_cell.length_a   1.000
_cell.length_b   1.000
_cell.length_c   1.000
_cell.angle_alpha   90.00
_cell.angle_beta   90.00
_cell.angle_gamma   90.00
#
_symmetry.space_group_name_H-M   'P 1'
#
loop_
_entity.id
_entity.type
_entity.pdbx_description
1 polymer ?
#
loop_
_entity_poly.entity_id
_entity_poly.type
_entity_poly.pdbx_seq_one_letter_code
_entity_poly.pdbx_strand_id
1 'polypeptide(L)'
;ALWHLLCADADLSVAVAQANRTSRSSARAAMRAQALGAFQAAAEAARHPDPAALGLFMASVLPAVDHDIASLLRVKHTLSPMDIKHLSRALVPPLLVPAPVMLSPRHIDSAEEAVLEVVAAALRWHTLESGQHFVLHSVCGVNRLCKEGLDNCFHINFLACRKISVSGSVVSGAPMLFFTEAVAPTSACDESNVQLCVPVDPLTEIGSCRACRMNNKTIVHPTCHEYLGGRDFQLDEVECLSGAESDSEAGWRPMAEEAVLPAMASISSRDEEVSAAHGKRPDSRTLRRRMLGLIRCYYLEAISRLPTEDLWTTLSRGLLIAGHCYGPLHPVHNIIVNSVWYSAAFPIRSSDRIDTAFISNCTIRRVVQCSLDGLVASLHHLCPGLSDDDALWHLSLSRADLRAAVASARGAALSSFRLTASELEAAFQAADKAARHLKPAALALFTSSVVLSVERDAVSLLNSKHRLSSADILRLSTMLLPSPLPDELPHPPLEERFTAAFKLITRRRNLLIRWYKRWVELADAALRKYAQQTAAHYQLHVIYGIGSVHNEFNMDDSFHTSFMAWPKDPSCAREAPVFFFAEALPSGSDFCEEDITLCCTVQPSPSEVVLHFGCRWNSQRPGLPHQK
;
A
#
# COMPACT_ATOMS: atom_id res chain seq x y z
N ALA A 1 8.60 -26.18 -14.52
CA ALA A 1 7.56 -25.59 -15.37
C ALA A 1 7.13 -24.20 -14.88
N LEU A 2 6.61 -24.08 -13.65
CA LEU A 2 6.16 -22.81 -13.05
C LEU A 2 7.20 -21.69 -13.09
N TRP A 3 8.44 -21.96 -12.70
CA TRP A 3 9.55 -20.98 -12.78
C TRP A 3 9.74 -20.40 -14.19
N HIS A 4 9.79 -21.26 -15.22
CA HIS A 4 9.95 -20.82 -16.61
C HIS A 4 8.72 -20.07 -17.14
N LEU A 5 7.51 -20.43 -16.69
CA LEU A 5 6.29 -19.69 -17.03
C LEU A 5 6.28 -18.31 -16.38
N LEU A 6 6.72 -18.19 -15.12
CA LEU A 6 6.83 -16.92 -14.41
C LEU A 6 7.87 -15.99 -15.09
N CYS A 7 9.05 -16.52 -15.43
CA CYS A 7 10.08 -15.75 -16.13
C CYS A 7 9.72 -15.38 -17.58
N ALA A 8 8.74 -16.06 -18.16
CA ALA A 8 8.30 -15.87 -19.53
C ALA A 8 6.97 -15.09 -19.64
N ASP A 9 6.43 -14.58 -18.53
CA ASP A 9 5.11 -13.94 -18.48
C ASP A 9 4.00 -14.81 -19.10
N ALA A 10 4.05 -16.10 -18.76
CA ALA A 10 3.21 -17.16 -19.31
C ALA A 10 3.28 -17.36 -20.85
N ASP A 11 4.21 -16.72 -21.57
CA ASP A 11 4.48 -17.05 -22.98
C ASP A 11 5.13 -18.44 -23.06
N LEU A 12 4.31 -19.43 -23.42
CA LEU A 12 4.72 -20.83 -23.49
C LEU A 12 5.90 -21.04 -24.46
N SER A 13 5.97 -20.28 -25.55
CA SER A 13 7.07 -20.40 -26.52
C SER A 13 8.40 -19.89 -25.97
N VAL A 14 8.36 -18.87 -25.11
CA VAL A 14 9.52 -18.36 -24.39
C VAL A 14 9.89 -19.28 -23.24
N ALA A 15 8.92 -19.79 -22.48
CA ALA A 15 9.16 -20.72 -21.39
C ALA A 15 9.82 -22.02 -21.87
N VAL A 16 9.36 -22.58 -23.00
CA VAL A 16 9.95 -23.79 -23.61
C VAL A 16 11.34 -23.50 -24.18
N ALA A 17 11.55 -22.34 -24.81
CA ALA A 17 12.87 -21.93 -25.30
C ALA A 17 13.89 -21.82 -24.16
N GLN A 18 13.50 -21.21 -23.03
CA GLN A 18 14.34 -21.10 -21.84
C GLN A 18 14.61 -22.47 -21.21
N ALA A 19 13.59 -23.30 -21.04
CA ALA A 19 13.72 -24.63 -20.45
C ALA A 19 14.66 -25.54 -21.27
N ASN A 20 14.54 -25.49 -22.60
CA ASN A 20 15.34 -26.31 -23.52
C ASN A 20 16.67 -25.66 -23.90
N ARG A 21 16.96 -24.43 -23.44
CA ARG A 21 18.13 -23.62 -23.87
C ARG A 21 18.22 -23.49 -25.40
N THR A 22 17.09 -23.31 -26.06
CA THR A 22 16.98 -23.19 -27.52
C THR A 22 16.46 -21.82 -27.94
N SER A 23 16.50 -21.52 -29.23
CA SER A 23 15.88 -20.31 -29.77
C SER A 23 14.35 -20.43 -29.75
N ARG A 24 13.66 -19.27 -29.75
CA ARG A 24 12.18 -19.23 -29.83
C ARG A 24 11.63 -19.91 -31.09
N SER A 25 12.36 -19.86 -32.21
CA SER A 25 11.96 -20.54 -33.45
C SER A 25 12.10 -22.06 -33.34
N SER A 26 13.19 -22.56 -32.74
CA SER A 26 13.38 -23.99 -32.46
C SER A 26 12.36 -24.52 -31.44
N ALA A 27 12.05 -23.75 -30.40
CA ALA A 27 11.00 -24.08 -29.43
C ALA A 27 9.63 -24.18 -30.10
N ARG A 28 9.25 -23.22 -30.96
CA ARG A 28 7.99 -23.27 -31.75
C ARG A 28 7.94 -24.46 -32.71
N ALA A 29 9.08 -24.89 -33.25
CA ALA A 29 9.15 -26.09 -34.10
C ALA A 29 8.96 -27.38 -33.28
N ALA A 30 9.59 -27.47 -32.10
CA ALA A 30 9.42 -28.59 -31.18
C ALA A 30 7.98 -28.67 -30.64
N MET A 31 7.38 -27.53 -30.29
CA MET A 31 5.98 -27.44 -29.85
C MET A 31 5.03 -27.94 -30.92
N ARG A 32 5.26 -27.65 -32.21
CA ARG A 32 4.41 -28.14 -33.32
C ARG A 32 4.38 -29.66 -33.42
N ALA A 33 5.47 -30.36 -33.12
CA ALA A 33 5.53 -31.82 -33.19
C ALA A 33 4.71 -32.52 -32.09
N GLN A 34 4.44 -31.83 -30.97
CA GLN A 34 3.71 -32.36 -29.81
C GLN A 34 2.44 -31.54 -29.46
N ALA A 35 2.05 -30.62 -30.34
CA ALA A 35 1.06 -29.58 -30.06
C ALA A 35 -0.31 -30.16 -29.68
N LEU A 36 -0.79 -31.16 -30.42
CA LEU A 36 -2.11 -31.75 -30.20
C LEU A 36 -2.25 -32.34 -28.79
N GLY A 37 -1.33 -33.22 -28.40
CA GLY A 37 -1.34 -33.83 -27.07
C GLY A 37 -1.13 -32.82 -25.95
N ALA A 38 -0.25 -31.83 -26.15
CA ALA A 38 0.02 -30.80 -25.14
C ALA A 38 -1.18 -29.87 -24.92
N PHE A 39 -1.84 -29.40 -25.98
CA PHE A 39 -3.01 -28.53 -25.87
C PHE A 39 -4.25 -29.25 -25.36
N GLN A 40 -4.43 -30.53 -25.72
CA GLN A 40 -5.49 -31.35 -25.15
C GLN A 40 -5.29 -31.56 -23.64
N ALA A 41 -4.09 -31.93 -23.20
CA ALA A 41 -3.78 -32.09 -21.78
C ALA A 41 -3.97 -30.78 -20.99
N ALA A 42 -3.60 -29.63 -21.59
CA ALA A 42 -3.86 -28.32 -21.01
C ALA A 42 -5.37 -28.01 -20.89
N ALA A 43 -6.15 -28.37 -21.91
CA ALA A 43 -7.60 -28.21 -21.92
C ALA A 43 -8.31 -29.12 -20.89
N GLU A 44 -7.81 -30.35 -20.70
CA GLU A 44 -8.28 -31.28 -19.66
C GLU A 44 -7.97 -30.73 -18.26
N ALA A 45 -6.75 -30.24 -18.04
CA ALA A 45 -6.37 -29.59 -16.78
C ALA A 45 -7.20 -28.33 -16.49
N ALA A 46 -7.58 -27.57 -17.52
CA ALA A 46 -8.47 -26.41 -17.43
C ALA A 46 -9.96 -26.76 -17.32
N ARG A 47 -10.32 -28.05 -17.34
CA ARG A 47 -11.71 -28.55 -17.33
C ARG A 47 -12.57 -27.97 -18.46
N HIS A 48 -11.98 -27.82 -19.65
CA HIS A 48 -12.70 -27.36 -20.83
C HIS A 48 -13.85 -28.35 -21.16
N PRO A 49 -15.05 -27.87 -21.57
CA PRO A 49 -16.17 -28.75 -21.89
C PRO A 49 -15.87 -29.78 -23.00
N ASP A 50 -14.96 -29.43 -23.93
CA ASP A 50 -14.49 -30.31 -24.99
C ASP A 50 -12.97 -30.15 -25.21
N PRO A 51 -12.13 -30.89 -24.46
CA PRO A 51 -10.68 -30.75 -24.54
C PRO A 51 -10.09 -31.19 -25.88
N ALA A 52 -10.71 -32.17 -26.54
CA ALA A 52 -10.25 -32.71 -27.81
C ALA A 52 -10.45 -31.70 -28.95
N ALA A 53 -11.62 -31.04 -29.01
CA ALA A 53 -11.87 -30.00 -30.00
C ALA A 53 -10.93 -28.80 -29.82
N LEU A 54 -10.69 -28.37 -28.57
CA LEU A 54 -9.77 -27.27 -28.28
C LEU A 54 -8.32 -27.64 -28.68
N GLY A 55 -7.89 -28.88 -28.39
CA GLY A 55 -6.58 -29.39 -28.80
C GLY A 55 -6.38 -29.37 -30.31
N LEU A 56 -7.36 -29.84 -31.08
CA LEU A 56 -7.33 -29.83 -32.55
C LEU A 56 -7.30 -28.41 -33.12
N PHE A 57 -8.13 -27.52 -32.58
CA PHE A 57 -8.18 -26.11 -32.98
C PHE A 57 -6.82 -25.42 -32.75
N MET A 58 -6.24 -25.56 -31.56
CA MET A 58 -4.97 -24.94 -31.19
C MET A 58 -3.78 -25.52 -31.97
N ALA A 59 -3.81 -26.80 -32.30
CA ALA A 59 -2.72 -27.47 -33.04
C ALA A 59 -2.79 -27.25 -34.56
N SER A 60 -3.98 -27.03 -35.14
CA SER A 60 -4.19 -27.08 -36.59
C SER A 60 -4.73 -25.78 -37.19
N VAL A 61 -5.75 -25.17 -36.57
CA VAL A 61 -6.45 -24.00 -37.13
C VAL A 61 -5.73 -22.72 -36.77
N LEU A 62 -5.41 -22.52 -35.48
CA LEU A 62 -4.81 -21.29 -34.99
C LEU A 62 -3.47 -20.94 -35.68
N PRO A 63 -2.53 -21.88 -35.91
CA PRO A 63 -1.26 -21.56 -36.60
C PRO A 63 -1.44 -21.09 -38.05
N ALA A 64 -2.53 -21.47 -38.72
CA ALA A 64 -2.80 -21.10 -40.10
C ALA A 64 -3.31 -19.66 -40.24
N VAL A 65 -3.89 -19.10 -39.18
CA VAL A 65 -4.49 -17.75 -39.15
C VAL A 65 -3.81 -16.82 -38.15
N ASP A 66 -2.75 -17.28 -37.48
CA ASP A 66 -2.02 -16.55 -36.42
C ASP A 66 -1.51 -15.19 -36.90
N HIS A 67 -0.97 -15.11 -38.13
CA HIS A 67 -0.44 -13.85 -38.66
C HIS A 67 -1.53 -12.78 -38.82
N ASP A 68 -2.67 -13.16 -39.41
CA ASP A 68 -3.78 -12.26 -39.68
C ASP A 68 -4.45 -11.80 -38.37
N ILE A 69 -4.64 -12.72 -37.43
CA ILE A 69 -5.24 -12.43 -36.12
C ILE A 69 -4.29 -11.59 -35.27
N ALA A 70 -3.01 -11.95 -35.19
CA ALA A 70 -2.03 -11.18 -34.43
C ALA A 70 -1.88 -9.76 -34.98
N SER A 71 -1.98 -9.55 -36.30
CA SER A 71 -1.95 -8.22 -36.89
C SER A 71 -3.15 -7.37 -36.45
N LEU A 72 -4.37 -7.94 -36.43
CA LEU A 72 -5.58 -7.25 -36.02
C LEU A 72 -5.56 -6.91 -34.52
N LEU A 73 -5.15 -7.86 -33.68
CA LEU A 73 -5.11 -7.72 -32.22
C LEU A 73 -3.98 -6.82 -31.73
N ARG A 74 -2.88 -6.69 -32.48
CA ARG A 74 -1.79 -5.74 -32.15
C ARG A 74 -2.17 -4.28 -32.40
N VAL A 75 -3.03 -4.03 -33.39
CA VAL A 75 -3.38 -2.67 -33.81
C VAL A 75 -4.64 -2.15 -33.10
N LYS A 76 -5.56 -3.04 -32.72
CA LYS A 76 -6.85 -2.66 -32.13
C LYS A 76 -6.98 -3.10 -30.67
N HIS A 77 -7.08 -2.12 -29.78
CA HIS A 77 -7.39 -2.36 -28.35
C HIS A 77 -8.89 -2.62 -28.08
N THR A 78 -9.78 -2.24 -29.00
CA THR A 78 -11.22 -2.52 -28.92
C THR A 78 -11.69 -3.10 -30.25
N LEU A 79 -12.34 -4.26 -30.21
CA LEU A 79 -12.85 -4.94 -31.41
C LEU A 79 -14.28 -4.50 -31.70
N SER A 80 -14.52 -4.01 -32.91
CA SER A 80 -15.88 -3.72 -33.37
C SER A 80 -16.66 -5.01 -33.65
N PRO A 81 -18.00 -4.98 -33.71
CA PRO A 81 -18.79 -6.13 -34.14
C PRO A 81 -18.35 -6.70 -35.51
N MET A 82 -17.83 -5.85 -36.40
CA MET A 82 -17.29 -6.26 -37.69
C MET A 82 -15.94 -6.98 -37.56
N ASP A 83 -15.08 -6.54 -36.62
CA ASP A 83 -13.82 -7.22 -36.31
C ASP A 83 -14.08 -8.60 -35.69
N ILE A 84 -15.06 -8.70 -34.78
CA ILE A 84 -15.49 -9.97 -34.20
C ILE A 84 -16.04 -10.91 -35.29
N LYS A 85 -16.84 -10.38 -36.23
CA LYS A 85 -17.35 -11.15 -37.37
C LYS A 85 -16.23 -11.61 -38.30
N HIS A 86 -15.20 -10.79 -38.49
CA HIS A 86 -14.02 -11.14 -39.28
C HIS A 86 -13.21 -12.25 -38.59
N LEU A 87 -12.94 -12.11 -37.28
CA LEU A 87 -12.27 -13.12 -36.46
C LEU A 87 -13.04 -14.44 -36.43
N SER A 88 -14.35 -14.40 -36.25
CA SER A 88 -15.21 -15.59 -36.24
C SER A 88 -15.13 -16.36 -37.56
N ARG A 89 -15.11 -15.65 -38.71
CA ARG A 89 -14.94 -16.29 -40.03
C ARG A 89 -13.54 -16.86 -40.24
N ALA A 90 -12.51 -16.21 -39.70
CA ALA A 90 -11.12 -16.69 -39.80
C ALA A 90 -10.88 -17.92 -38.91
N LEU A 91 -11.48 -17.93 -37.71
CA LEU A 91 -11.27 -18.96 -36.69
C LEU A 91 -12.16 -20.20 -36.86
N VAL A 92 -13.30 -20.08 -37.54
CA VAL A 92 -14.26 -21.18 -37.73
C VAL A 92 -14.39 -21.51 -39.22
N PRO A 93 -13.66 -22.52 -39.73
CA PRO A 93 -13.87 -23.04 -41.07
C PRO A 93 -15.32 -23.58 -41.21
N PRO A 94 -15.95 -23.47 -42.39
CA PRO A 94 -17.37 -23.80 -42.59
C PRO A 94 -17.78 -25.27 -42.37
N LEU A 95 -16.85 -26.16 -42.02
CA LEU A 95 -17.09 -27.61 -41.85
C LEU A 95 -17.18 -28.08 -40.39
N LEU A 96 -17.09 -27.19 -39.39
CA LEU A 96 -17.19 -27.55 -37.96
C LEU A 96 -18.11 -26.58 -37.21
N VAL A 97 -19.37 -26.48 -37.63
CA VAL A 97 -20.41 -25.80 -36.84
C VAL A 97 -21.18 -26.86 -36.06
N PRO A 98 -20.81 -27.16 -34.79
CA PRO A 98 -21.72 -27.91 -33.93
C PRO A 98 -23.01 -27.11 -33.74
N ALA A 99 -24.12 -27.81 -33.49
CA ALA A 99 -25.41 -27.17 -33.25
C ALA A 99 -25.29 -26.11 -32.15
N PRO A 100 -25.91 -24.93 -32.31
CA PRO A 100 -25.85 -23.88 -31.30
C PRO A 100 -26.39 -24.45 -29.98
N VAL A 101 -25.53 -24.47 -28.95
CA VAL A 101 -25.95 -24.79 -27.60
C VAL A 101 -26.92 -23.69 -27.18
N MET A 102 -28.21 -24.00 -27.17
CA MET A 102 -29.22 -23.11 -26.58
C MET A 102 -28.97 -23.05 -25.07
N LEU A 103 -28.24 -22.04 -24.63
CA LEU A 103 -28.24 -21.65 -23.24
C LEU A 103 -29.65 -21.16 -22.93
N SER A 104 -30.40 -21.90 -22.11
CA SER A 104 -31.67 -21.42 -21.58
C SER A 104 -31.44 -20.06 -20.91
N PRO A 105 -32.32 -19.05 -21.12
CA PRO A 105 -32.24 -17.80 -20.39
C PRO A 105 -32.26 -18.15 -18.91
N ARG A 106 -31.13 -17.98 -18.21
CA ARG A 106 -31.13 -18.10 -16.77
C ARG A 106 -31.98 -16.95 -16.26
N HIS A 107 -32.94 -17.24 -15.40
CA HIS A 107 -33.56 -16.19 -14.59
C HIS A 107 -32.42 -15.46 -13.87
N ILE A 108 -32.32 -14.15 -14.07
CA ILE A 108 -31.39 -13.31 -13.32
C ILE A 108 -31.83 -13.43 -11.86
N ASP A 109 -31.02 -14.07 -11.02
CA ASP A 109 -31.34 -14.23 -9.60
C ASP A 109 -31.44 -12.84 -8.97
N SER A 110 -32.35 -12.65 -8.00
CA SER A 110 -32.56 -11.35 -7.31
C SER A 110 -31.28 -10.76 -6.69
N ALA A 111 -30.28 -11.60 -6.46
CA ALA A 111 -28.95 -11.18 -6.00
C ALA A 111 -28.13 -10.45 -7.07
N GLU A 112 -28.31 -10.76 -8.36
CA GLU A 112 -27.62 -10.11 -9.49
C GLU A 112 -28.19 -8.72 -9.78
N GLU A 113 -29.50 -8.54 -9.63
CA GLU A 113 -30.17 -7.25 -9.78
C GLU A 113 -29.69 -6.23 -8.73
N ALA A 114 -29.56 -6.66 -7.47
CA ALA A 114 -29.00 -5.84 -6.40
C ALA A 114 -27.55 -5.38 -6.68
N VAL A 115 -26.73 -6.23 -7.30
CA VAL A 115 -25.35 -5.89 -7.69
C VAL A 115 -25.36 -4.79 -8.76
N LEU A 116 -26.24 -4.89 -9.76
CA LEU A 116 -26.34 -3.89 -10.83
C LEU A 116 -26.82 -2.54 -10.28
N GLU A 117 -27.74 -2.52 -9.31
CA GLU A 117 -28.16 -1.28 -8.64
C GLU A 117 -26.99 -0.61 -7.91
N VAL A 118 -26.19 -1.39 -7.17
CA VAL A 118 -25.00 -0.89 -6.47
C VAL A 118 -23.99 -0.30 -7.46
N VAL A 119 -23.72 -0.98 -8.57
CA VAL A 119 -22.79 -0.49 -9.59
C VAL A 119 -23.34 0.77 -10.28
N ALA A 120 -24.64 0.84 -10.52
CA ALA A 120 -25.27 2.03 -11.06
C ALA A 120 -25.14 3.23 -10.11
N ALA A 121 -25.35 3.03 -8.80
CA ALA A 121 -25.13 4.04 -7.78
C ALA A 121 -23.66 4.47 -7.72
N ALA A 122 -22.72 3.53 -7.79
CA ALA A 122 -21.29 3.80 -7.79
C ALA A 122 -20.83 4.66 -8.99
N LEU A 123 -21.35 4.39 -10.19
CA LEU A 123 -21.07 5.17 -11.38
C LEU A 123 -21.63 6.60 -11.29
N ARG A 124 -22.83 6.77 -10.72
CA ARG A 124 -23.42 8.10 -10.50
C ARG A 124 -22.63 8.88 -9.44
N TRP A 125 -22.25 8.24 -8.34
CA TRP A 125 -21.39 8.82 -7.32
C TRP A 125 -20.05 9.30 -7.90
N HIS A 126 -19.36 8.45 -8.68
CA HIS A 126 -18.10 8.83 -9.32
C HIS A 126 -18.28 9.96 -10.34
N THR A 127 -19.44 10.03 -11.02
CA THR A 127 -19.76 11.14 -11.92
C THR A 127 -19.91 12.45 -11.15
N LEU A 128 -20.56 12.43 -9.97
CA LEU A 128 -20.70 13.61 -9.12
C LEU A 128 -19.35 14.11 -8.60
N GLU A 129 -18.43 13.19 -8.26
CA GLU A 129 -17.12 13.54 -7.72
C GLU A 129 -16.14 14.02 -8.80
N SER A 130 -16.07 13.31 -9.94
CA SER A 130 -15.05 13.55 -10.98
C SER A 130 -15.54 14.41 -12.16
N GLY A 131 -16.86 14.59 -12.31
CA GLY A 131 -17.48 15.18 -13.49
C GLY A 131 -17.43 14.30 -14.75
N GLN A 132 -16.94 13.07 -14.67
CA GLN A 132 -16.78 12.18 -15.82
C GLN A 132 -17.90 11.13 -15.88
N HIS A 133 -18.51 11.01 -17.06
CA HIS A 133 -19.58 10.03 -17.29
C HIS A 133 -19.02 8.70 -17.79
N PHE A 134 -19.42 7.62 -17.11
CA PHE A 134 -19.06 6.25 -17.45
C PHE A 134 -20.31 5.39 -17.65
N VAL A 135 -20.18 4.34 -18.46
CA VAL A 135 -21.20 3.32 -18.68
C VAL A 135 -20.62 1.98 -18.32
N LEU A 136 -21.37 1.18 -17.55
CA LEU A 136 -21.01 -0.18 -17.21
C LEU A 136 -20.77 -1.01 -18.47
N HIS A 137 -19.60 -1.62 -18.56
CA HIS A 137 -19.25 -2.62 -19.57
C HIS A 137 -19.56 -4.03 -19.04
N SER A 138 -19.00 -4.40 -17.89
CA SER A 138 -19.18 -5.72 -17.28
C SER A 138 -18.84 -5.71 -15.80
N VAL A 139 -19.52 -6.51 -15.00
CA VAL A 139 -19.11 -6.79 -13.61
C VAL A 139 -18.11 -7.94 -13.61
N CYS A 140 -16.95 -7.73 -13.01
CA CYS A 140 -15.81 -8.65 -13.05
C CYS A 140 -15.65 -9.48 -11.77
N GLY A 141 -16.15 -8.97 -10.63
CA GLY A 141 -16.08 -9.68 -9.36
C GLY A 141 -16.99 -9.06 -8.33
N VAL A 142 -17.61 -9.89 -7.49
CA VAL A 142 -18.50 -9.47 -6.41
C VAL A 142 -18.18 -10.27 -5.16
N ASN A 143 -18.00 -9.56 -4.05
CA ASN A 143 -17.91 -10.16 -2.73
C ASN A 143 -18.87 -9.44 -1.77
N ARG A 144 -19.78 -10.20 -1.17
CA ARG A 144 -20.65 -9.71 -0.11
C ARG A 144 -20.02 -10.06 1.24
N LEU A 145 -19.77 -9.05 2.05
CA LEU A 145 -19.18 -9.20 3.37
C LEU A 145 -20.29 -9.33 4.42
N CYS A 146 -20.23 -10.39 5.22
CA CYS A 146 -21.08 -10.60 6.39
C CYS A 146 -20.18 -10.67 7.62
N LYS A 147 -20.03 -9.57 8.37
CA LYS A 147 -19.37 -9.55 9.69
C LYS A 147 -20.28 -8.88 10.70
N GLU A 148 -20.19 -9.31 11.96
CA GLU A 148 -20.97 -8.78 13.08
C GLU A 148 -21.03 -7.24 13.07
N GLY A 149 -22.20 -6.68 12.71
CA GLY A 149 -22.48 -5.25 12.69
C GLY A 149 -22.41 -4.55 11.32
N LEU A 150 -22.08 -5.25 10.23
CA LEU A 150 -22.04 -4.74 8.84
C LEU A 150 -22.72 -5.72 7.88
N ASP A 151 -24.03 -5.90 8.02
CA ASP A 151 -24.81 -6.66 7.05
C ASP A 151 -24.81 -5.93 5.69
N ASN A 152 -24.52 -6.66 4.61
CA ASN A 152 -24.63 -6.23 3.20
C ASN A 152 -23.60 -5.19 2.70
N CYS A 153 -22.34 -5.27 3.13
CA CYS A 153 -21.26 -4.54 2.44
C CYS A 153 -20.80 -5.31 1.19
N PHE A 154 -20.61 -4.60 0.07
CA PHE A 154 -20.19 -5.14 -1.21
C PHE A 154 -18.83 -4.59 -1.60
N HIS A 155 -17.93 -5.49 -1.97
CA HIS A 155 -16.74 -5.18 -2.76
C HIS A 155 -17.00 -5.67 -4.18
N ILE A 156 -16.87 -4.76 -5.16
CA ILE A 156 -17.19 -5.05 -6.55
C ILE A 156 -16.09 -4.52 -7.46
N ASN A 157 -15.61 -5.37 -8.37
CA ASN A 157 -14.88 -4.93 -9.54
C ASN A 157 -15.81 -4.90 -10.75
N PHE A 158 -15.74 -3.82 -11.52
CA PHE A 158 -16.47 -3.72 -12.78
C PHE A 158 -15.67 -2.91 -13.80
N LEU A 159 -15.82 -3.23 -15.07
CA LEU A 159 -15.30 -2.44 -16.18
C LEU A 159 -16.34 -1.40 -16.58
N ALA A 160 -15.90 -0.16 -16.81
CA ALA A 160 -16.76 0.88 -17.35
C ALA A 160 -16.06 1.69 -18.44
N CYS A 161 -16.81 2.07 -19.47
CA CYS A 161 -16.31 2.86 -20.59
C CYS A 161 -16.70 4.32 -20.41
N ARG A 162 -15.74 5.23 -20.61
CA ARG A 162 -16.01 6.67 -20.59
C ARG A 162 -16.89 7.07 -21.77
N LYS A 163 -17.96 7.83 -21.53
CA LYS A 163 -18.73 8.48 -22.59
C LYS A 163 -17.97 9.69 -23.09
N ILE A 164 -17.55 9.67 -24.36
CA ILE A 164 -16.89 10.79 -25.02
C ILE A 164 -17.84 11.34 -26.07
N SER A 165 -18.28 12.58 -25.90
CA SER A 165 -19.04 13.32 -26.91
C SER A 165 -18.09 14.04 -27.84
N VAL A 166 -17.89 13.50 -29.05
CA VAL A 166 -17.15 14.19 -30.13
C VAL A 166 -18.13 14.47 -31.26
N SER A 167 -18.30 15.76 -31.60
CA SER A 167 -19.08 16.21 -32.77
C SER A 167 -20.47 15.57 -32.92
N GLY A 168 -21.24 15.48 -31.83
CA GLY A 168 -22.61 14.92 -31.84
C GLY A 168 -22.71 13.39 -31.90
N SER A 169 -21.57 12.68 -31.95
CA SER A 169 -21.52 11.22 -31.85
C SER A 169 -20.97 10.78 -30.48
N VAL A 170 -21.66 9.85 -29.82
CA VAL A 170 -21.23 9.29 -28.53
C VAL A 170 -20.32 8.10 -28.83
N VAL A 171 -19.02 8.29 -28.59
CA VAL A 171 -18.03 7.21 -28.70
C VAL A 171 -17.66 6.74 -27.29
N SER A 172 -17.67 5.43 -27.07
CA SER A 172 -17.21 4.85 -25.79
C SER A 172 -15.69 4.71 -25.82
N GLY A 173 -15.01 5.26 -24.81
CA GLY A 173 -13.58 5.05 -24.59
C GLY A 173 -13.24 3.61 -24.21
N ALA A 174 -11.94 3.33 -24.05
CA ALA A 174 -11.48 2.03 -23.57
C ALA A 174 -12.08 1.69 -22.18
N PRO A 175 -12.41 0.41 -21.92
CA PRO A 175 -12.94 0.00 -20.63
C PRO A 175 -11.87 0.16 -19.54
N MET A 176 -12.24 0.80 -18.44
CA MET A 176 -11.42 0.97 -17.26
C MET A 176 -11.96 0.11 -16.13
N LEU A 177 -11.08 -0.53 -15.35
CA LEU A 177 -11.46 -1.31 -14.19
C LEU A 177 -11.70 -0.38 -13.01
N PHE A 178 -12.82 -0.57 -12.32
CA PHE A 178 -13.18 0.14 -11.11
C PHE A 178 -13.23 -0.83 -9.93
N PHE A 179 -12.95 -0.31 -8.75
CA PHE A 179 -13.29 -0.91 -7.48
C PHE A 179 -14.37 -0.07 -6.81
N THR A 180 -15.38 -0.74 -6.26
CA THR A 180 -16.39 -0.12 -5.42
C THR A 180 -16.55 -0.81 -4.09
N GLU A 181 -16.69 0.02 -3.06
CA GLU A 181 -17.25 -0.37 -1.77
C GLU A 181 -18.59 0.32 -1.57
N ALA A 182 -19.63 -0.47 -1.28
CA ALA A 182 -20.95 0.05 -0.97
C ALA A 182 -21.63 -0.78 0.12
N VAL A 183 -22.39 -0.14 0.99
CA VAL A 183 -23.23 -0.83 1.97
C VAL A 183 -24.66 -0.76 1.45
N ALA A 184 -25.13 -1.84 0.83
CA ALA A 184 -26.46 -1.85 0.25
C ALA A 184 -27.50 -2.18 1.34
N PRO A 185 -28.50 -1.32 1.58
CA PRO A 185 -29.62 -1.67 2.44
C PRO A 185 -30.45 -2.78 1.79
N THR A 186 -31.38 -3.37 2.54
CA THR A 186 -32.37 -4.34 2.01
C THR A 186 -33.42 -3.69 1.07
N SER A 187 -33.18 -2.47 0.60
CA SER A 187 -34.05 -1.63 -0.27
C SER A 187 -33.19 -0.90 -1.31
N ALA A 188 -33.83 -0.12 -2.20
CA ALA A 188 -33.17 0.60 -3.31
C ALA A 188 -31.85 1.29 -2.92
N CYS A 189 -30.81 1.06 -3.73
CA CYS A 189 -29.47 1.61 -3.53
C CYS A 189 -29.29 2.97 -4.24
N ASP A 190 -28.79 3.97 -3.50
CA ASP A 190 -28.46 5.30 -4.01
C ASP A 190 -26.97 5.66 -3.80
N GLU A 191 -26.57 6.86 -4.24
CA GLU A 191 -25.19 7.35 -4.15
C GLU A 191 -24.70 7.45 -2.70
N SER A 192 -25.58 7.61 -1.71
CA SER A 192 -25.22 7.71 -0.29
C SER A 192 -24.77 6.36 0.30
N ASN A 193 -25.14 5.26 -0.36
CA ASN A 193 -24.73 3.91 0.02
C ASN A 193 -23.31 3.56 -0.44
N VAL A 194 -22.78 4.30 -1.44
CA VAL A 194 -21.43 4.12 -1.97
C VAL A 194 -20.43 4.80 -1.05
N GLN A 195 -19.45 4.04 -0.58
CA GLN A 195 -18.36 4.55 0.28
C GLN A 195 -17.12 4.88 -0.56
N LEU A 196 -16.90 4.13 -1.63
CA LEU A 196 -15.78 4.33 -2.54
C LEU A 196 -16.14 3.83 -3.94
N CYS A 197 -15.74 4.56 -4.96
CA CYS A 197 -15.76 4.12 -6.35
C CYS A 197 -14.55 4.75 -7.06
N VAL A 198 -13.53 3.97 -7.37
CA VAL A 198 -12.29 4.49 -7.96
C VAL A 198 -11.77 3.57 -9.07
N PRO A 199 -11.13 4.12 -10.12
CA PRO A 199 -10.43 3.29 -11.08
C PRO A 199 -9.25 2.60 -10.40
N VAL A 200 -9.03 1.34 -10.76
CA VAL A 200 -7.91 0.51 -10.26
C VAL A 200 -7.16 -0.12 -11.41
N ASP A 201 -5.84 -0.23 -11.27
CA ASP A 201 -4.99 -0.87 -12.29
C ASP A 201 -4.59 -2.29 -11.83
N PRO A 202 -5.03 -3.36 -12.52
CA PRO A 202 -4.73 -4.72 -12.10
C PRO A 202 -3.23 -5.08 -12.17
N LEU A 203 -2.40 -4.31 -12.87
CA LEU A 203 -0.95 -4.56 -12.95
C LEU A 203 -0.17 -3.97 -11.78
N THR A 204 -0.65 -2.86 -11.21
CA THR A 204 0.02 -2.15 -10.12
C THR A 204 -0.69 -2.29 -8.79
N GLU A 205 -1.99 -2.61 -8.80
CA GLU A 205 -2.88 -2.67 -7.64
C GLU A 205 -3.50 -4.07 -7.48
N ILE A 206 -2.67 -5.10 -7.32
CA ILE A 206 -3.10 -6.50 -7.07
C ILE A 206 -3.67 -6.67 -5.63
N GLY A 207 -4.13 -5.59 -5.01
CA GLY A 207 -4.54 -5.58 -3.63
C GLY A 207 -5.69 -6.56 -3.38
N SER A 208 -5.52 -7.52 -2.47
CA SER A 208 -6.62 -8.33 -1.94
C SER A 208 -6.85 -7.95 -0.48
N CYS A 209 -8.09 -7.60 -0.14
CA CYS A 209 -8.46 -7.37 1.25
C CYS A 209 -8.65 -8.71 1.97
N ARG A 210 -8.36 -8.77 3.28
CA ARG A 210 -8.44 -10.02 4.05
C ARG A 210 -9.81 -10.70 3.91
N ALA A 211 -10.89 -9.92 3.86
CA ALA A 211 -12.23 -10.47 3.74
C ALA A 211 -12.51 -11.05 2.34
N CYS A 212 -11.99 -10.44 1.28
CA CYS A 212 -12.04 -11.00 -0.08
C CYS A 212 -11.16 -12.25 -0.22
N ARG A 213 -9.96 -12.25 0.39
CA ARG A 213 -9.10 -13.43 0.45
C ARG A 213 -9.77 -14.60 1.20
N MET A 214 -10.33 -14.35 2.38
CA MET A 214 -11.07 -15.37 3.15
C MET A 214 -12.26 -15.95 2.38
N ASN A 215 -12.94 -15.12 1.58
CA ASN A 215 -14.06 -15.57 0.76
C ASN A 215 -13.61 -16.17 -0.59
N ASN A 216 -12.30 -16.38 -0.81
CA ASN A 216 -11.71 -16.83 -2.06
C ASN A 216 -12.17 -16.00 -3.28
N LYS A 217 -12.31 -14.68 -3.09
CA LYS A 217 -12.67 -13.72 -4.14
C LYS A 217 -11.45 -12.92 -4.57
N THR A 218 -11.13 -13.02 -5.86
CA THR A 218 -10.07 -12.25 -6.51
C THR A 218 -10.62 -10.87 -6.92
N ILE A 219 -10.73 -9.98 -5.95
CA ILE A 219 -11.13 -8.58 -6.16
C ILE A 219 -9.87 -7.72 -6.08
N VAL A 220 -9.69 -6.88 -7.10
CA VAL A 220 -8.62 -5.89 -7.24
C VAL A 220 -9.02 -4.67 -6.41
N HIS A 221 -8.27 -4.37 -5.36
CA HIS A 221 -8.54 -3.25 -4.47
C HIS A 221 -7.54 -2.12 -4.67
N PRO A 222 -7.96 -0.85 -4.48
CA PRO A 222 -7.08 0.30 -4.55
C PRO A 222 -6.05 0.25 -3.42
N THR A 223 -4.80 0.55 -3.76
CA THR A 223 -3.68 0.43 -2.80
C THR A 223 -3.66 1.55 -1.75
N CYS A 224 -4.28 2.69 -2.05
CA CYS A 224 -4.14 3.96 -1.34
C CYS A 224 -5.44 4.49 -0.69
N HIS A 225 -6.56 3.78 -0.83
CA HIS A 225 -7.86 4.22 -0.30
C HIS A 225 -8.27 3.40 0.93
N GLU A 226 -8.99 4.03 1.87
CA GLU A 226 -9.55 3.34 3.04
C GLU A 226 -10.89 2.70 2.67
N TYR A 227 -11.03 1.40 2.93
CA TYR A 227 -12.24 0.63 2.69
C TYR A 227 -12.31 -0.56 3.70
N LEU A 228 -13.52 -1.04 3.99
CA LEU A 228 -13.84 -2.10 4.95
C LEU A 228 -13.30 -3.46 4.50
N GLY A 229 -12.16 -3.86 5.06
CA GLY A 229 -11.50 -5.15 4.76
C GLY A 229 -9.99 -5.02 4.60
N GLY A 230 -9.48 -3.80 4.45
CA GLY A 230 -8.06 -3.49 4.31
C GLY A 230 -7.23 -3.58 5.60
N ARG A 231 -7.66 -4.36 6.60
CA ARG A 231 -6.93 -4.43 7.88
C ARG A 231 -5.64 -5.24 7.84
N ASP A 232 -5.44 -6.14 6.89
CA ASP A 232 -4.19 -6.89 6.76
C ASP A 232 -3.87 -7.10 5.27
N PHE A 233 -3.15 -6.17 4.66
CA PHE A 233 -2.44 -6.46 3.42
C PHE A 233 -1.14 -7.16 3.77
N GLN A 234 -1.10 -8.49 3.61
CA GLN A 234 0.17 -9.19 3.47
C GLN A 234 0.64 -8.95 2.04
N LEU A 235 1.84 -8.37 1.88
CA LEU A 235 2.59 -8.53 0.64
C LEU A 235 2.77 -10.03 0.44
N ASP A 236 2.49 -10.53 -0.76
CA ASP A 236 2.57 -11.95 -1.10
C ASP A 236 3.81 -12.61 -0.47
N GLU A 237 3.56 -13.68 0.28
CA GLU A 237 4.57 -14.53 0.88
C GLU A 237 5.55 -15.00 -0.20
N VAL A 238 6.84 -14.71 -0.03
CA VAL A 238 7.87 -15.39 -0.79
C VAL A 238 8.06 -16.75 -0.15
N GLU A 239 7.74 -17.81 -0.89
CA GLU A 239 8.34 -19.13 -0.70
C GLU A 239 9.86 -18.99 -0.78
N CYS A 240 10.51 -18.79 0.36
CA CYS A 240 11.94 -18.99 0.49
C CYS A 240 12.18 -20.50 0.42
N LEU A 241 12.43 -21.01 -0.78
CA LEU A 241 13.00 -22.34 -0.99
C LEU A 241 14.30 -22.45 -0.18
N SER A 242 14.22 -23.19 0.91
CA SER A 242 15.35 -23.61 1.74
C SER A 242 16.22 -24.58 0.95
N GLY A 243 17.36 -24.10 0.46
CA GLY A 243 18.53 -24.94 0.19
C GLY A 243 19.38 -25.01 1.44
N ALA A 244 19.08 -25.97 2.33
CA ALA A 244 19.98 -26.38 3.38
C ALA A 244 20.95 -27.43 2.84
N GLU A 245 22.24 -27.25 3.15
CA GLU A 245 23.33 -28.22 3.33
C GLU A 245 24.64 -27.41 3.21
N SER A 246 25.63 -27.47 4.12
CA SER A 246 25.90 -28.32 5.28
C SER A 246 27.02 -27.68 6.12
N ASP A 247 26.91 -27.88 7.44
CA ASP A 247 27.95 -28.09 8.45
C ASP A 247 29.23 -27.23 8.49
N SER A 248 29.43 -26.54 9.62
CA SER A 248 30.45 -26.94 10.61
C SER A 248 30.32 -26.16 11.92
N GLU A 249 30.33 -26.93 13.01
CA GLU A 249 30.38 -26.51 14.41
C GLU A 249 31.59 -25.63 14.72
N ALA A 250 31.40 -24.55 15.50
CA ALA A 250 32.44 -24.05 16.41
C ALA A 250 31.88 -23.02 17.41
N GLY A 251 31.51 -23.47 18.63
CA GLY A 251 31.48 -22.70 19.89
C GLY A 251 30.56 -21.46 19.90
N TRP A 252 30.06 -20.94 21.01
CA TRP A 252 30.84 -20.28 22.05
C TRP A 252 29.88 -20.03 23.24
N ARG A 253 30.44 -20.15 24.44
CA ARG A 253 29.78 -19.97 25.75
C ARG A 253 29.58 -18.48 26.10
N PRO A 254 28.67 -18.17 27.05
CA PRO A 254 28.30 -16.79 27.40
C PRO A 254 29.33 -16.14 28.33
N MET A 255 29.54 -14.83 28.20
CA MET A 255 30.13 -14.01 29.26
C MET A 255 29.36 -12.70 29.48
N ALA A 256 29.39 -12.31 30.74
CA ALA A 256 28.56 -11.35 31.44
C ALA A 256 28.94 -9.87 31.22
N GLU A 257 28.10 -9.03 31.82
CA GLU A 257 28.20 -7.59 32.08
C GLU A 257 29.62 -7.01 32.19
N GLU A 258 29.91 -5.98 31.40
CA GLU A 258 30.49 -4.73 31.90
C GLU A 258 30.26 -3.58 30.92
N ALA A 259 30.28 -2.35 31.45
CA ALA A 259 29.53 -1.20 30.98
C ALA A 259 30.35 -0.15 30.17
N VAL A 260 29.58 0.80 29.61
CA VAL A 260 29.89 2.23 29.32
C VAL A 260 30.17 2.64 27.84
N LEU A 261 29.32 3.59 27.41
CA LEU A 261 29.09 4.35 26.16
C LEU A 261 30.28 5.23 25.66
N PRO A 262 30.15 6.09 24.61
CA PRO A 262 29.49 5.95 23.29
C PRO A 262 30.45 6.31 22.12
N ALA A 263 30.26 5.73 20.94
CA ALA A 263 30.92 6.19 19.71
C ALA A 263 29.95 6.14 18.51
N MET A 264 29.11 7.17 18.39
CA MET A 264 28.46 7.53 17.12
C MET A 264 29.17 8.75 16.55
N ALA A 265 30.37 8.51 16.04
CA ALA A 265 31.04 9.37 15.08
C ALA A 265 31.96 8.46 14.25
N SER A 266 31.93 8.62 12.93
CA SER A 266 32.71 7.87 11.93
C SER A 266 32.13 6.51 11.50
N ILE A 267 31.00 6.53 10.78
CA ILE A 267 30.78 5.58 9.68
C ILE A 267 31.19 6.29 8.39
N SER A 268 32.51 6.41 8.23
CA SER A 268 33.17 6.69 6.96
C SER A 268 34.25 5.62 6.86
N SER A 269 34.33 4.92 5.72
CA SER A 269 35.33 3.90 5.33
C SER A 269 34.97 2.40 5.31
N ARG A 270 33.70 1.98 5.22
CA ARG A 270 33.37 0.55 4.99
C ARG A 270 32.39 0.21 3.86
N ASP A 271 32.17 1.14 2.93
CA ASP A 271 31.34 0.89 1.73
C ASP A 271 32.11 0.91 0.40
N GLU A 272 33.46 0.86 0.40
CA GLU A 272 34.26 0.84 -0.84
C GLU A 272 34.65 -0.56 -1.36
N GLU A 273 34.27 -1.65 -0.68
CA GLU A 273 34.52 -3.02 -1.14
C GLU A 273 33.24 -3.76 -1.58
N VAL A 274 32.43 -3.11 -2.42
CA VAL A 274 31.46 -3.79 -3.29
C VAL A 274 31.60 -3.25 -4.71
N SER A 275 32.80 -3.37 -5.29
CA SER A 275 33.07 -3.00 -6.68
C SER A 275 33.78 -4.11 -7.45
N ALA A 276 33.37 -5.38 -7.29
CA ALA A 276 33.89 -6.46 -8.13
C ALA A 276 33.01 -7.71 -8.21
N ALA A 277 31.69 -7.54 -8.32
CA ALA A 277 30.82 -8.60 -8.84
C ALA A 277 29.89 -7.96 -9.86
N HIS A 278 29.79 -8.52 -11.07
CA HIS A 278 28.98 -8.02 -12.19
C HIS A 278 27.47 -8.04 -11.84
N GLY A 279 27.04 -7.12 -10.98
CA GLY A 279 25.72 -7.07 -10.38
C GLY A 279 24.74 -6.35 -11.30
N LYS A 280 23.80 -7.11 -11.85
CA LYS A 280 22.64 -6.57 -12.57
C LYS A 280 21.92 -5.56 -11.66
N ARG A 281 21.62 -4.37 -12.17
CA ARG A 281 20.84 -3.33 -11.47
C ARG A 281 19.58 -3.96 -10.85
N PRO A 282 19.25 -3.69 -9.58
CA PRO A 282 18.06 -4.28 -8.95
C PRO A 282 16.81 -3.92 -9.75
N ASP A 283 15.90 -4.89 -9.91
CA ASP A 283 14.60 -4.66 -10.56
C ASP A 283 13.82 -3.52 -9.86
N SER A 284 13.08 -2.74 -10.64
CA SER A 284 12.30 -1.58 -10.21
C SER A 284 11.36 -1.90 -9.04
N ARG A 285 10.72 -3.07 -9.07
CA ARG A 285 9.87 -3.57 -7.97
C ARG A 285 10.63 -3.79 -6.66
N THR A 286 11.90 -4.18 -6.75
CA THR A 286 12.75 -4.39 -5.57
C THR A 286 13.23 -3.06 -5.01
N LEU A 287 13.60 -2.10 -5.88
CA LEU A 287 13.93 -0.73 -5.47
C LEU A 287 12.74 -0.06 -4.80
N ARG A 288 11.56 -0.12 -5.41
CA ARG A 288 10.32 0.43 -4.85
C ARG A 288 10.02 -0.13 -3.46
N ARG A 289 10.10 -1.45 -3.27
CA ARG A 289 9.90 -2.08 -1.95
C ARG A 289 10.92 -1.61 -0.91
N ARG A 290 12.21 -1.55 -1.27
CA ARG A 290 13.27 -1.04 -0.36
C ARG A 290 13.01 0.40 0.03
N MET A 291 12.59 1.24 -0.92
CA MET A 291 12.24 2.64 -0.68
C MET A 291 11.05 2.78 0.26
N LEU A 292 9.97 2.01 0.07
CA LEU A 292 8.83 2.02 0.98
C LEU A 292 9.25 1.63 2.41
N GLY A 293 10.11 0.62 2.56
CA GLY A 293 10.70 0.24 3.86
C GLY A 293 11.51 1.38 4.50
N LEU A 294 12.40 2.01 3.73
CA LEU A 294 13.22 3.13 4.20
C LEU A 294 12.37 4.34 4.61
N ILE A 295 11.40 4.73 3.78
CA ILE A 295 10.50 5.85 4.08
C ILE A 295 9.68 5.53 5.34
N ARG A 296 9.20 4.29 5.50
CA ARG A 296 8.53 3.87 6.75
C ARG A 296 9.43 4.05 7.96
N CYS A 297 10.72 3.72 7.88
CA CYS A 297 11.67 3.99 8.95
C CYS A 297 11.76 5.50 9.27
N TYR A 298 11.77 6.38 8.25
CA TYR A 298 11.75 7.83 8.49
C TYR A 298 10.47 8.31 9.18
N TYR A 299 9.31 7.71 8.90
CA TYR A 299 8.09 8.01 9.64
C TYR A 299 8.17 7.57 11.10
N LEU A 300 8.66 6.36 11.37
CA LEU A 300 8.83 5.88 12.74
C LEU A 300 9.84 6.74 13.51
N GLU A 301 10.93 7.13 12.86
CA GLU A 301 11.93 8.05 13.41
C GLU A 301 11.29 9.42 13.71
N ALA A 302 10.57 10.02 12.76
CA ALA A 302 9.89 11.28 12.96
C ALA A 302 8.87 11.22 14.12
N ILE A 303 8.07 10.16 14.18
CA ILE A 303 7.11 9.92 15.27
C ILE A 303 7.83 9.83 16.61
N SER A 304 8.94 9.10 16.69
CA SER A 304 9.72 8.90 17.91
C SER A 304 10.27 10.21 18.51
N ARG A 305 10.37 11.26 17.68
CA ARG A 305 10.88 12.57 18.06
C ARG A 305 9.77 13.52 18.54
N LEU A 306 8.50 13.19 18.29
CA LEU A 306 7.37 14.06 18.66
C LEU A 306 6.96 13.88 20.14
N PRO A 307 6.53 14.95 20.81
CA PRO A 307 5.97 14.84 22.16
C PRO A 307 4.62 14.09 22.14
N THR A 308 4.45 13.15 23.07
CA THR A 308 3.28 12.24 23.16
C THR A 308 1.94 12.99 23.14
N GLU A 309 1.78 14.02 23.97
CA GLU A 309 0.53 14.77 24.08
C GLU A 309 0.19 15.53 22.78
N ASP A 310 1.14 16.23 22.18
CA ASP A 310 0.89 16.94 20.92
C ASP A 310 0.66 15.95 19.76
N LEU A 311 1.35 14.81 19.76
CA LEU A 311 1.16 13.74 18.79
C LEU A 311 -0.29 13.25 18.82
N TRP A 312 -0.83 12.91 19.99
CA TRP A 312 -2.16 12.31 20.10
C TRP A 312 -3.27 13.31 19.77
N THR A 313 -3.08 14.56 20.19
CA THR A 313 -4.16 15.55 20.18
C THR A 313 -4.17 16.43 18.92
N THR A 314 -3.01 16.70 18.32
CA THR A 314 -2.87 17.77 17.30
C THR A 314 -2.09 17.33 16.06
N LEU A 315 -0.96 16.64 16.25
CA LEU A 315 -0.01 16.36 15.16
C LEU A 315 -0.32 15.05 14.43
N SER A 316 -1.03 14.08 15.02
CA SER A 316 -1.43 12.84 14.32
C SER A 316 -2.17 13.13 13.02
N ARG A 317 -3.08 14.11 13.03
CA ARG A 317 -3.79 14.55 11.83
C ARG A 317 -2.83 15.17 10.80
N GLY A 318 -1.98 16.11 11.22
CA GLY A 318 -0.99 16.73 10.34
C GLY A 318 -0.08 15.68 9.70
N LEU A 319 0.42 14.75 10.49
CA LEU A 319 1.25 13.63 10.06
C LEU A 319 0.57 12.76 9.01
N LEU A 320 -0.71 12.40 9.24
CA LEU A 320 -1.41 11.44 8.38
C LEU A 320 -2.04 12.05 7.12
N ILE A 321 -2.18 13.38 7.08
CA ILE A 321 -2.77 14.11 5.96
C ILE A 321 -1.69 14.78 5.09
N ALA A 322 -0.70 15.39 5.73
CA ALA A 322 0.22 16.32 5.08
C ALA A 322 1.69 16.11 5.44
N GLY A 323 2.00 15.21 6.38
CA GLY A 323 3.36 14.94 6.87
C GLY A 323 4.26 14.21 5.87
N HIS A 324 4.16 14.51 4.58
CA HIS A 324 4.92 13.86 3.51
C HIS A 324 6.43 14.10 3.63
N CYS A 325 7.22 13.12 3.19
CA CYS A 325 8.68 13.19 3.35
C CYS A 325 9.42 13.91 2.20
N TYR A 326 8.73 14.29 1.12
CA TYR A 326 9.30 15.16 0.09
C TYR A 326 9.35 16.61 0.56
N GLY A 327 10.35 17.35 0.10
CA GLY A 327 10.63 18.72 0.55
C GLY A 327 12.11 19.06 0.41
N PRO A 328 12.50 20.29 0.79
CA PRO A 328 13.89 20.76 0.65
C PRO A 328 14.82 20.23 1.75
N LEU A 329 14.31 19.64 2.83
CA LEU A 329 15.10 19.14 3.96
C LEU A 329 15.30 17.61 3.87
N HIS A 330 16.03 17.06 4.84
CA HIS A 330 16.12 15.62 5.07
C HIS A 330 14.71 15.01 5.27
N PRO A 331 14.41 13.79 4.77
CA PRO A 331 13.07 13.19 4.83
C PRO A 331 12.39 13.23 6.21
N VAL A 332 13.12 12.94 7.29
CA VAL A 332 12.59 13.00 8.67
C VAL A 332 12.17 14.43 9.05
N HIS A 333 12.95 15.43 8.64
CA HIS A 333 12.65 16.84 8.93
C HIS A 333 11.46 17.33 8.11
N ASN A 334 11.34 16.94 6.84
CA ASN A 334 10.16 17.23 6.04
C ASN A 334 8.89 16.66 6.69
N ILE A 335 8.93 15.40 7.17
CA ILE A 335 7.79 14.79 7.86
C ILE A 335 7.36 15.63 9.06
N ILE A 336 8.29 16.02 9.93
CA ILE A 336 7.98 16.83 11.13
C ILE A 336 7.47 18.23 10.73
N VAL A 337 8.19 18.94 9.87
CA VAL A 337 7.87 20.31 9.45
C VAL A 337 6.52 20.38 8.76
N ASN A 338 6.24 19.48 7.81
CA ASN A 338 4.97 19.45 7.09
C ASN A 338 3.80 19.08 8.02
N SER A 339 4.03 18.18 9.00
CA SER A 339 3.03 17.82 10.01
C SER A 339 2.67 19.02 10.91
N VAL A 340 3.69 19.72 11.43
CA VAL A 340 3.50 20.88 12.31
C VAL A 340 2.83 22.02 11.56
N TRP A 341 3.31 22.32 10.34
CA TRP A 341 2.73 23.36 9.50
C TRP A 341 1.25 23.09 9.22
N TYR A 342 0.89 21.89 8.77
CA TYR A 342 -0.50 21.59 8.43
C TYR A 342 -1.42 21.68 9.65
N SER A 343 -0.99 21.15 10.80
CA SER A 343 -1.76 21.24 12.03
C SER A 343 -1.95 22.68 12.51
N ALA A 344 -0.96 23.55 12.28
CA ALA A 344 -1.03 24.96 12.63
C ALA A 344 -1.88 25.79 11.64
N ALA A 345 -1.71 25.54 10.34
CA ALA A 345 -2.38 26.30 9.28
C ALA A 345 -3.87 25.92 9.12
N PHE A 346 -4.24 24.68 9.45
CA PHE A 346 -5.60 24.18 9.32
C PHE A 346 -6.10 23.58 10.65
N PRO A 347 -6.28 24.39 11.70
CA PRO A 347 -6.66 23.88 13.02
C PRO A 347 -8.06 23.26 13.00
N ILE A 348 -8.23 22.15 13.72
CA ILE A 348 -9.52 21.49 13.88
C ILE A 348 -10.23 21.99 15.15
N ARG A 349 -11.56 22.08 15.12
CA ARG A 349 -12.35 22.45 16.30
C ARG A 349 -12.23 21.38 17.38
N SER A 350 -12.16 21.79 18.65
CA SER A 350 -12.01 20.87 19.78
C SER A 350 -13.08 19.79 19.85
N SER A 351 -14.31 20.07 19.41
CA SER A 351 -15.42 19.11 19.34
C SER A 351 -15.18 17.95 18.35
N ASP A 352 -14.36 18.20 17.33
CA ASP A 352 -14.17 17.27 16.21
C ASP A 352 -12.88 16.44 16.37
N ARG A 353 -12.05 16.75 17.38
CA ARG A 353 -10.79 16.05 17.69
C ARG A 353 -11.03 14.66 18.24
N ILE A 354 -10.19 13.71 17.83
CA ILE A 354 -10.13 12.36 18.39
C ILE A 354 -8.72 12.15 18.90
N ASP A 355 -8.51 12.37 20.19
CA ASP A 355 -7.22 12.15 20.83
C ASP A 355 -6.95 10.64 20.82
N THR A 356 -5.93 10.22 20.08
CA THR A 356 -5.65 8.78 19.94
C THR A 356 -4.16 8.52 19.92
N ALA A 357 -3.72 7.60 20.77
CA ALA A 357 -2.36 7.06 20.79
C ALA A 357 -2.06 6.09 19.64
N PHE A 358 -2.81 6.16 18.54
CA PHE A 358 -2.87 5.13 17.52
C PHE A 358 -2.61 5.71 16.13
N ILE A 359 -1.66 5.10 15.43
CA ILE A 359 -1.39 5.34 14.02
C ILE A 359 -1.55 4.00 13.29
N SER A 360 -2.62 3.86 12.51
CA SER A 360 -2.91 2.61 11.81
C SER A 360 -1.79 2.24 10.83
N ASN A 361 -1.48 0.94 10.75
CA ASN A 361 -0.64 0.35 9.71
C ASN A 361 -1.09 0.78 8.30
N CYS A 362 -2.41 0.82 8.07
CA CYS A 362 -2.98 1.19 6.77
C CYS A 362 -2.69 2.65 6.43
N THR A 363 -2.80 3.55 7.42
CA THR A 363 -2.59 4.98 7.22
C THR A 363 -1.11 5.31 7.07
N ILE A 364 -0.21 4.69 7.86
CA ILE A 364 1.24 4.79 7.64
C ILE A 364 1.61 4.30 6.25
N ARG A 365 1.09 3.16 5.80
CA ARG A 365 1.36 2.61 4.46
C ARG A 365 0.91 3.58 3.36
N ARG A 366 -0.28 4.18 3.49
CA ARG A 366 -0.78 5.19 2.55
C ARG A 366 0.17 6.38 2.47
N VAL A 367 0.56 6.93 3.62
CA VAL A 367 1.37 8.14 3.68
C VAL A 367 2.80 7.90 3.19
N VAL A 368 3.36 6.73 3.47
CA VAL A 368 4.65 6.25 2.91
C VAL A 368 4.56 6.16 1.37
N GLN A 369 3.49 5.58 0.84
CA GLN A 369 3.27 5.44 -0.59
C GLN A 369 3.11 6.82 -1.26
N CYS A 370 2.25 7.68 -0.74
CA CYS A 370 2.07 9.05 -1.23
C CYS A 370 3.38 9.84 -1.20
N SER A 371 4.23 9.63 -0.19
CA SER A 371 5.53 10.30 -0.12
C SER A 371 6.48 9.83 -1.21
N LEU A 372 6.50 8.53 -1.51
CA LEU A 372 7.30 8.00 -2.62
C LEU A 372 6.81 8.53 -3.96
N ASP A 373 5.49 8.54 -4.18
CA ASP A 373 4.91 9.06 -5.43
C ASP A 373 5.21 10.56 -5.59
N GLY A 374 5.15 11.34 -4.50
CA GLY A 374 5.56 12.75 -4.49
C GLY A 374 7.04 12.95 -4.78
N LEU A 375 7.94 12.15 -4.18
CA LEU A 375 9.38 12.20 -4.45
C LEU A 375 9.71 11.90 -5.92
N VAL A 376 9.11 10.86 -6.48
CA VAL A 376 9.28 10.47 -7.89
C VAL A 376 8.80 11.60 -8.80
N ALA A 377 7.61 12.14 -8.55
CA ALA A 377 7.06 13.24 -9.34
C ALA A 377 7.90 14.52 -9.27
N SER A 378 8.38 14.92 -8.08
CA SER A 378 9.32 16.04 -7.94
C SER A 378 10.61 15.80 -8.72
N LEU A 379 11.16 14.58 -8.65
CA LEU A 379 12.40 14.27 -9.35
C LEU A 379 12.23 14.30 -10.88
N HIS A 380 11.14 13.77 -11.42
CA HIS A 380 10.83 13.89 -12.86
C HIS A 380 10.65 15.36 -13.28
N HIS A 381 10.03 16.18 -12.45
CA HIS A 381 9.88 17.60 -12.77
C HIS A 381 11.24 18.31 -12.83
N LEU A 382 12.11 18.03 -11.86
CA LEU A 382 13.45 18.62 -11.79
C LEU A 382 14.43 18.01 -12.80
N CYS A 383 14.18 16.78 -13.26
CA CYS A 383 14.99 16.05 -14.22
C CYS A 383 14.10 15.35 -15.27
N PRO A 384 13.55 16.07 -16.27
CA PRO A 384 12.56 15.54 -17.21
C PRO A 384 13.03 14.38 -18.10
N GLY A 385 14.34 14.14 -18.20
CA GLY A 385 14.93 13.07 -18.99
C GLY A 385 15.02 11.70 -18.29
N LEU A 386 14.63 11.60 -17.02
CA LEU A 386 14.70 10.34 -16.28
C LEU A 386 13.53 9.42 -16.59
N SER A 387 13.80 8.12 -16.74
CA SER A 387 12.77 7.08 -16.67
C SER A 387 12.34 6.84 -15.21
N ASP A 388 11.18 6.21 -14.98
CA ASP A 388 10.69 5.88 -13.63
C ASP A 388 11.71 5.01 -12.87
N ASP A 389 12.37 4.09 -13.57
CA ASP A 389 13.40 3.22 -13.00
C ASP A 389 14.65 4.02 -12.59
N ASP A 390 15.04 5.02 -13.37
CA ASP A 390 16.15 5.93 -13.07
C ASP A 390 15.82 6.86 -11.91
N ALA A 391 14.60 7.37 -11.85
CA ALA A 391 14.13 8.16 -10.71
C ALA A 391 14.20 7.34 -9.40
N LEU A 392 13.66 6.12 -9.40
CA LEU A 392 13.73 5.21 -8.25
C LEU A 392 15.16 4.85 -7.87
N TRP A 393 16.05 4.70 -8.86
CA TRP A 393 17.46 4.43 -8.62
C TRP A 393 18.18 5.60 -7.94
N HIS A 394 18.06 6.82 -8.47
CA HIS A 394 18.69 8.01 -7.87
C HIS A 394 18.13 8.32 -6.48
N LEU A 395 16.82 8.14 -6.27
CA LEU A 395 16.21 8.26 -4.95
C LEU A 395 16.72 7.18 -3.99
N SER A 396 16.89 5.93 -4.45
CA SER A 396 17.43 4.85 -3.62
C SER A 396 18.88 5.13 -3.21
N LEU A 397 19.74 5.55 -4.15
CA LEU A 397 21.13 5.92 -3.90
C LEU A 397 21.23 7.07 -2.89
N SER A 398 20.30 8.02 -2.99
CA SER A 398 20.24 9.22 -2.15
C SER A 398 19.42 9.03 -0.88
N ARG A 399 19.02 7.80 -0.54
CA ARG A 399 18.23 7.47 0.64
C ARG A 399 16.95 8.31 0.78
N ALA A 400 16.28 8.57 -0.34
CA ALA A 400 15.09 9.40 -0.48
C ALA A 400 15.28 10.91 -0.18
N ASP A 401 16.51 11.39 -0.02
CA ASP A 401 16.79 12.82 0.00
C ASP A 401 16.67 13.40 -1.42
N LEU A 402 15.68 14.26 -1.62
CA LEU A 402 15.36 14.81 -2.95
C LEU A 402 16.50 15.66 -3.50
N ARG A 403 17.16 16.48 -2.66
CA ARG A 403 18.23 17.38 -3.11
C ARG A 403 19.46 16.58 -3.56
N ALA A 404 19.81 15.53 -2.80
CA ALA A 404 20.87 14.61 -3.19
C ALA A 404 20.51 13.79 -4.44
N ALA A 405 19.25 13.36 -4.58
CA ALA A 405 18.79 12.63 -5.76
C ALA A 405 18.88 13.49 -7.03
N VAL A 406 18.48 14.75 -6.96
CA VAL A 406 18.59 15.69 -8.10
C VAL A 406 20.05 15.97 -8.43
N ALA A 407 20.91 16.19 -7.43
CA ALA A 407 22.34 16.37 -7.66
C ALA A 407 22.97 15.13 -8.35
N SER A 408 22.61 13.93 -7.88
CA SER A 408 23.02 12.66 -8.48
C SER A 408 22.54 12.52 -9.93
N ALA A 409 21.28 12.81 -10.21
CA ALA A 409 20.70 12.73 -11.55
C ALA A 409 21.30 13.74 -12.54
N ARG A 410 21.65 14.95 -12.05
CA ARG A 410 22.29 16.01 -12.85
C ARG A 410 23.82 15.87 -12.92
N GLY A 411 24.42 14.87 -12.27
CA GLY A 411 25.88 14.71 -12.21
C GLY A 411 26.60 15.86 -11.49
N ALA A 412 25.92 16.54 -10.56
CA ALA A 412 26.42 17.72 -9.86
C ALA A 412 26.93 17.37 -8.44
N ALA A 413 27.95 18.09 -7.97
CA ALA A 413 28.40 17.99 -6.59
C ALA A 413 27.38 18.65 -5.63
N LEU A 414 26.96 17.92 -4.59
CA LEU A 414 25.93 18.36 -3.63
C LEU A 414 26.30 19.68 -2.92
N SER A 415 27.59 19.92 -2.67
CA SER A 415 28.11 21.13 -1.99
C SER A 415 27.88 22.42 -2.79
N SER A 416 27.82 22.34 -4.11
CA SER A 416 27.59 23.48 -5.02
C SER A 416 26.16 23.54 -5.57
N PHE A 417 25.35 22.52 -5.34
CA PHE A 417 24.01 22.40 -5.93
C PHE A 417 22.96 23.15 -5.12
N ARG A 418 22.25 24.09 -5.77
CA ARG A 418 21.11 24.83 -5.21
C ARG A 418 19.95 24.74 -6.19
N LEU A 419 18.75 24.51 -5.67
CA LEU A 419 17.50 24.62 -6.42
C LEU A 419 16.96 26.04 -6.23
N THR A 420 16.45 26.64 -7.30
CA THR A 420 15.76 27.94 -7.20
C THR A 420 14.37 27.76 -6.56
N ALA A 421 13.84 28.82 -5.93
CA ALA A 421 12.50 28.78 -5.36
C ALA A 421 11.42 28.44 -6.41
N SER A 422 11.60 28.94 -7.65
CA SER A 422 10.68 28.67 -8.76
C SER A 422 10.73 27.21 -9.24
N GLU A 423 11.93 26.60 -9.33
CA GLU A 423 12.05 25.17 -9.65
C GLU A 423 11.38 24.30 -8.57
N LEU A 424 11.56 24.64 -7.29
CA LEU A 424 10.97 23.92 -6.16
C LEU A 424 9.45 24.04 -6.15
N GLU A 425 8.91 25.25 -6.40
CA GLU A 425 7.47 25.47 -6.42
C GLU A 425 6.77 24.57 -7.45
N ALA A 426 7.25 24.55 -8.69
CA ALA A 426 6.67 23.74 -9.75
C ALA A 426 6.85 22.23 -9.49
N ALA A 427 8.00 21.82 -8.95
CA ALA A 427 8.26 20.42 -8.58
C ALA A 427 7.37 19.94 -7.43
N PHE A 428 7.06 20.80 -6.46
CA PHE A 428 6.18 20.45 -5.34
C PHE A 428 4.70 20.49 -5.71
N GLN A 429 4.27 21.36 -6.62
CA GLN A 429 2.92 21.27 -7.20
C GLN A 429 2.70 19.90 -7.89
N ALA A 430 3.70 19.41 -8.63
CA ALA A 430 3.65 18.09 -9.25
C ALA A 430 3.63 16.96 -8.20
N ALA A 431 4.46 17.07 -7.16
CA ALA A 431 4.49 16.10 -6.07
C ALA A 431 3.19 16.05 -5.29
N ASP A 432 2.60 17.20 -4.95
CA ASP A 432 1.38 17.27 -4.16
C ASP A 432 0.20 16.63 -4.90
N LYS A 433 0.15 16.80 -6.24
CA LYS A 433 -0.83 16.13 -7.09
C LYS A 433 -0.62 14.61 -7.08
N ALA A 434 0.62 14.15 -7.20
CA ALA A 434 0.94 12.72 -7.18
C ALA A 434 0.69 12.08 -5.79
N ALA A 435 1.02 12.81 -4.72
CA ALA A 435 0.82 12.42 -3.34
C ALA A 435 -0.64 12.52 -2.87
N ARG A 436 -1.53 13.12 -3.69
CA ARG A 436 -2.94 13.39 -3.39
C ARG A 436 -3.12 14.24 -2.12
N HIS A 437 -2.29 15.29 -1.98
CA HIS A 437 -2.38 16.21 -0.85
C HIS A 437 -3.71 16.99 -0.88
N LEU A 438 -4.38 17.17 0.27
CA LEU A 438 -5.70 17.82 0.35
C LEU A 438 -5.67 19.33 0.03
N LYS A 439 -4.51 19.97 0.19
CA LYS A 439 -4.32 21.42 -0.02
C LYS A 439 -3.01 21.68 -0.80
N PRO A 440 -2.91 21.24 -2.07
CA PRO A 440 -1.64 21.24 -2.82
C PRO A 440 -1.11 22.67 -3.04
N ALA A 441 -1.98 23.63 -3.35
CA ALA A 441 -1.57 25.02 -3.55
C ALA A 441 -0.97 25.67 -2.27
N ALA A 442 -1.54 25.36 -1.09
CA ALA A 442 -1.05 25.91 0.17
C ALA A 442 0.33 25.33 0.54
N LEU A 443 0.55 24.04 0.31
CA LEU A 443 1.81 23.37 0.62
C LEU A 443 2.93 23.82 -0.32
N ALA A 444 2.66 23.95 -1.62
CA ALA A 444 3.62 24.49 -2.58
C ALA A 444 4.07 25.91 -2.21
N LEU A 445 3.13 26.81 -1.90
CA LEU A 445 3.44 28.17 -1.45
C LEU A 445 4.26 28.18 -0.15
N PHE A 446 3.86 27.39 0.84
CA PHE A 446 4.58 27.26 2.10
C PHE A 446 6.03 26.79 1.87
N THR A 447 6.22 25.77 1.03
CA THR A 447 7.53 25.15 0.81
C THR A 447 8.46 26.06 0.02
N SER A 448 7.95 26.80 -0.97
CA SER A 448 8.75 27.70 -1.81
C SER A 448 9.06 29.05 -1.13
N SER A 449 8.23 29.50 -0.19
CA SER A 449 8.39 30.82 0.45
C SER A 449 8.87 30.76 1.90
N VAL A 450 8.23 29.97 2.76
CA VAL A 450 8.48 29.98 4.22
C VAL A 450 9.60 29.02 4.59
N VAL A 451 9.53 27.76 4.13
CA VAL A 451 10.47 26.72 4.57
C VAL A 451 11.91 27.08 4.23
N LEU A 452 12.18 27.60 3.03
CA LEU A 452 13.53 28.03 2.64
C LEU A 452 14.04 29.22 3.48
N SER A 453 13.15 30.11 3.92
CA SER A 453 13.53 31.27 4.73
C SER A 453 13.89 30.89 6.17
N VAL A 454 13.24 29.85 6.72
CA VAL A 454 13.46 29.37 8.09
C VAL A 454 14.27 28.07 8.16
N GLU A 455 14.80 27.58 7.04
CA GLU A 455 15.50 26.30 6.91
C GLU A 455 16.59 26.14 7.97
N ARG A 456 17.47 27.14 8.10
CA ARG A 456 18.61 27.08 9.03
C ARG A 456 18.15 26.94 10.48
N ASP A 457 17.18 27.75 10.89
CA ASP A 457 16.70 27.79 12.27
C ASP A 457 15.86 26.54 12.59
N ALA A 458 15.04 26.08 11.65
CA ALA A 458 14.26 24.85 11.79
C ALA A 458 15.16 23.62 11.88
N VAL A 459 16.15 23.49 10.99
CA VAL A 459 17.13 22.39 11.01
C VAL A 459 17.99 22.45 12.26
N SER A 460 18.41 23.64 12.70
CA SER A 460 19.15 23.81 13.96
C SER A 460 18.34 23.33 15.17
N LEU A 461 17.05 23.69 15.24
CA LEU A 461 16.17 23.24 16.31
C LEU A 461 15.98 21.72 16.28
N LEU A 462 15.70 21.16 15.10
CA LEU A 462 15.52 19.73 14.90
C LEU A 462 16.79 18.95 15.23
N ASN A 463 17.99 19.42 14.85
CA ASN A 463 19.23 18.71 15.14
C ASN A 463 19.68 18.84 16.60
N SER A 464 19.20 19.86 17.33
CA SER A 464 19.66 20.13 18.70
C SER A 464 19.18 19.10 19.73
N LYS A 465 18.07 18.41 19.44
CA LYS A 465 17.45 17.43 20.33
C LYS A 465 16.84 16.32 19.53
N HIS A 466 17.03 15.08 19.98
CA HIS A 466 16.30 13.94 19.44
C HIS A 466 14.79 14.10 19.70
N ARG A 467 14.39 14.23 20.98
CA ARG A 467 13.00 14.44 21.41
C ARG A 467 12.64 15.93 21.46
N LEU A 468 11.59 16.31 20.74
CA LEU A 468 11.01 17.65 20.77
C LEU A 468 10.05 17.80 21.96
N SER A 469 10.07 18.96 22.60
CA SER A 469 9.07 19.35 23.60
C SER A 469 7.90 20.09 22.96
N SER A 470 6.77 20.21 23.67
CA SER A 470 5.63 21.03 23.21
C SER A 470 6.03 22.49 22.96
N ALA A 471 7.01 23.01 23.69
CA ALA A 471 7.57 24.34 23.45
C ALA A 471 8.37 24.40 22.13
N ASP A 472 9.09 23.35 21.77
CA ASP A 472 9.80 23.26 20.49
C ASP A 472 8.78 23.14 19.32
N ILE A 473 7.68 22.39 19.51
CA ILE A 473 6.58 22.32 18.53
C ILE A 473 5.91 23.68 18.34
N LEU A 474 5.64 24.41 19.43
CA LEU A 474 5.09 25.76 19.36
C LEU A 474 6.05 26.70 18.62
N ARG A 475 7.35 26.62 18.91
CA ARG A 475 8.37 27.41 18.21
C ARG A 475 8.39 27.11 16.71
N LEU A 476 8.39 25.83 16.32
CA LEU A 476 8.28 25.44 14.91
C LEU A 476 7.00 25.99 14.28
N SER A 477 5.85 25.82 14.94
CA SER A 477 4.56 26.35 14.45
C SER A 477 4.64 27.86 14.19
N THR A 478 5.19 28.64 15.13
CA THR A 478 5.33 30.10 14.96
C THR A 478 6.26 30.49 13.82
N MET A 479 7.29 29.70 13.52
CA MET A 479 8.21 29.95 12.41
C MET A 479 7.62 29.55 11.05
N LEU A 480 6.75 28.53 11.02
CA LEU A 480 6.25 27.91 9.79
C LEU A 480 4.94 28.52 9.29
N LEU A 481 4.22 29.29 10.12
CA LEU A 481 2.99 29.95 9.71
C LEU A 481 3.28 31.16 8.80
N PRO A 482 2.82 31.18 7.53
CA PRO A 482 2.96 32.34 6.66
C PRO A 482 2.10 33.52 7.12
N SER A 483 2.55 34.73 6.77
CA SER A 483 1.74 35.95 6.80
C SER A 483 1.50 36.42 5.36
N PRO A 484 0.27 36.35 4.80
CA PRO A 484 -0.98 35.82 5.36
C PRO A 484 -1.22 34.33 5.02
N LEU A 485 -2.14 33.68 5.74
CA LEU A 485 -2.65 32.36 5.34
C LEU A 485 -3.40 32.47 4.00
N PRO A 486 -3.34 31.45 3.11
CA PRO A 486 -4.21 31.39 1.94
C PRO A 486 -5.68 31.47 2.38
N ASP A 487 -6.44 32.43 1.85
CA ASP A 487 -7.85 32.66 2.18
C ASP A 487 -8.64 31.34 2.11
N GLU A 488 -9.11 30.86 3.26
CA GLU A 488 -10.09 29.77 3.30
C GLU A 488 -11.47 30.40 3.07
N LEU A 489 -12.05 30.17 1.89
CA LEU A 489 -13.45 30.49 1.64
C LEU A 489 -14.30 29.87 2.76
N PRO A 490 -15.22 30.62 3.39
CA PRO A 490 -16.08 30.09 4.44
C PRO A 490 -16.79 28.85 3.94
N HIS A 491 -16.50 27.69 4.54
CA HIS A 491 -17.34 26.53 4.33
C HIS A 491 -18.72 26.86 4.91
N PRO A 492 -19.82 26.75 4.13
CA PRO A 492 -21.14 26.92 4.69
C PRO A 492 -21.30 25.89 5.83
N PRO A 493 -21.98 26.23 6.93
CA PRO A 493 -22.25 25.27 7.98
C PRO A 493 -22.95 24.07 7.34
N LEU A 494 -22.32 22.89 7.43
CA LEU A 494 -22.96 21.62 7.12
C LEU A 494 -23.96 21.29 8.23
N GLU A 495 -24.95 22.16 8.43
CA GLU A 495 -26.13 21.87 9.22
C GLU A 495 -27.31 21.62 8.27
N GLU A 496 -28.02 20.53 8.55
CA GLU A 496 -29.36 20.17 8.09
C GLU A 496 -29.60 19.37 6.79
N ARG A 497 -28.61 18.86 6.05
CA ARG A 497 -28.93 18.01 4.86
C ARG A 497 -28.65 16.51 4.92
N PHE A 498 -27.99 15.98 5.95
CA PHE A 498 -27.77 14.51 6.03
C PHE A 498 -27.76 13.98 7.48
N THR A 499 -28.86 14.13 8.22
CA THR A 499 -29.00 13.64 9.61
C THR A 499 -28.67 12.14 9.75
N ALA A 500 -28.97 11.32 8.73
CA ALA A 500 -28.63 9.90 8.72
C ALA A 500 -27.12 9.64 8.55
N ALA A 501 -26.45 10.36 7.64
CA ALA A 501 -25.01 10.24 7.44
C ALA A 501 -24.22 10.71 8.66
N PHE A 502 -24.63 11.82 9.29
CA PHE A 502 -24.04 12.27 10.55
C PHE A 502 -24.20 11.24 11.67
N LYS A 503 -25.39 10.63 11.82
CA LYS A 503 -25.59 9.54 12.79
C LYS A 503 -24.69 8.34 12.50
N LEU A 504 -24.49 7.97 11.23
CA LEU A 504 -23.60 6.89 10.82
C LEU A 504 -22.12 7.21 11.11
N ILE A 505 -21.67 8.41 10.74
CA ILE A 505 -20.30 8.89 11.01
C ILE A 505 -20.03 8.89 12.50
N THR A 506 -20.93 9.45 13.30
CA THR A 506 -20.83 9.46 14.77
C THR A 506 -20.82 8.04 15.34
N ARG A 507 -21.66 7.13 14.83
CA ARG A 507 -21.66 5.72 15.26
C ARG A 507 -20.33 5.04 14.93
N ARG A 508 -19.79 5.21 13.72
CA ARG A 508 -18.49 4.66 13.30
C ARG A 508 -17.35 5.23 14.12
N ARG A 509 -17.34 6.55 14.36
CA ARG A 509 -16.39 7.23 15.24
C ARG A 509 -16.41 6.63 16.64
N ASN A 510 -17.58 6.41 17.23
CA ASN A 510 -17.71 5.81 18.57
C ASN A 510 -17.27 4.34 18.63
N LEU A 511 -17.41 3.58 17.54
CA LEU A 511 -16.88 2.22 17.44
C LEU A 511 -15.36 2.23 17.35
N LEU A 512 -14.78 3.12 16.52
CA LEU A 512 -13.34 3.32 16.40
C LEU A 512 -12.71 3.70 17.75
N ILE A 513 -13.29 4.66 18.47
CA ILE A 513 -12.82 5.08 19.81
C ILE A 513 -12.79 3.88 20.77
N ARG A 514 -13.87 3.09 20.82
CA ARG A 514 -13.91 1.88 21.65
C ARG A 514 -12.85 0.87 21.25
N TRP A 515 -12.64 0.69 19.95
CA TRP A 515 -11.66 -0.25 19.44
C TRP A 515 -10.23 0.19 19.75
N TYR A 516 -9.92 1.48 19.60
CA TYR A 516 -8.61 2.04 19.97
C TYR A 516 -8.32 1.95 21.46
N LYS A 517 -9.32 2.21 22.30
CA LYS A 517 -9.19 2.06 23.75
C LYS A 517 -8.74 0.64 24.12
N ARG A 518 -9.31 -0.37 23.48
CA ARG A 518 -8.97 -1.78 23.71
C ARG A 518 -7.50 -2.11 23.37
N TRP A 519 -6.96 -1.51 22.31
CA TRP A 519 -5.55 -1.68 21.93
C TRP A 519 -4.58 -0.96 22.87
N VAL A 520 -4.98 0.20 23.41
CA VAL A 520 -4.23 0.89 24.45
C VAL A 520 -4.19 0.06 25.72
N GLU A 521 -5.34 -0.49 26.14
CA GLU A 521 -5.42 -1.40 27.30
C GLU A 521 -4.50 -2.62 27.12
N LEU A 522 -4.45 -3.22 25.91
CA LEU A 522 -3.52 -4.30 25.58
C LEU A 522 -2.05 -3.86 25.70
N ALA A 523 -1.68 -2.73 25.08
CA ALA A 523 -0.30 -2.24 25.13
C ALA A 523 0.14 -1.91 26.57
N ASP A 524 -0.75 -1.32 27.38
CA ASP A 524 -0.48 -1.04 28.79
C ASP A 524 -0.35 -2.33 29.62
N ALA A 525 -1.19 -3.35 29.37
CA ALA A 525 -1.04 -4.67 30.00
C ALA A 525 0.30 -5.33 29.63
N ALA A 526 0.70 -5.22 28.36
CA ALA A 526 1.99 -5.73 27.88
C ALA A 526 3.17 -5.01 28.56
N LEU A 527 3.08 -3.69 28.73
CA LEU A 527 4.10 -2.91 29.45
C LEU A 527 4.18 -3.29 30.94
N ARG A 528 3.04 -3.52 31.61
CA ARG A 528 3.04 -3.98 33.01
C ARG A 528 3.64 -5.37 33.15
N LYS A 529 3.30 -6.30 32.26
CA LYS A 529 3.93 -7.64 32.22
C LYS A 529 5.44 -7.56 32.00
N TYR A 530 5.88 -6.72 31.06
CA TYR A 530 7.31 -6.50 30.81
C TYR A 530 8.02 -5.94 32.05
N ALA A 531 7.39 -4.99 32.75
CA ALA A 531 7.92 -4.42 33.98
C ALA A 531 8.02 -5.47 35.11
N GLN A 532 7.07 -6.40 35.22
CA GLN A 532 7.17 -7.51 36.18
C GLN A 532 8.35 -8.44 35.88
N GLN A 533 8.67 -8.65 34.60
CA GLN A 533 9.74 -9.54 34.18
C GLN A 533 11.14 -8.91 34.27
N THR A 534 11.24 -7.59 34.09
CA THR A 534 12.53 -6.89 33.93
C THR A 534 12.79 -5.78 34.95
N ALA A 535 11.81 -5.46 35.80
CA ALA A 535 11.76 -4.28 36.67
C ALA A 535 11.79 -2.91 35.94
N ALA A 536 11.88 -2.88 34.61
CA ALA A 536 11.93 -1.66 33.82
C ALA A 536 10.53 -1.14 33.49
N HIS A 537 10.27 0.12 33.87
CA HIS A 537 8.95 0.74 33.72
C HIS A 537 8.90 1.69 32.53
N TYR A 538 7.86 1.57 31.72
CA TYR A 538 7.65 2.38 30.53
C TYR A 538 6.26 3.03 30.49
N GLN A 539 6.13 4.10 29.72
CA GLN A 539 4.90 4.79 29.40
C GLN A 539 4.67 4.75 27.90
N LEU A 540 3.47 4.34 27.49
CA LEU A 540 3.08 4.27 26.09
C LEU A 540 3.29 5.61 25.39
N HIS A 541 3.97 5.58 24.25
CA HIS A 541 4.12 6.72 23.36
C HIS A 541 3.16 6.66 22.20
N VAL A 542 3.12 5.55 21.44
CA VAL A 542 2.21 5.38 20.31
C VAL A 542 2.14 3.92 19.89
N ILE A 543 0.96 3.48 19.47
CA ILE A 543 0.73 2.20 18.80
C ILE A 543 0.80 2.46 17.31
N TYR A 544 1.70 1.76 16.61
CA TYR A 544 1.92 1.95 15.18
C TYR A 544 1.71 0.67 14.36
N GLY A 545 1.41 -0.45 15.02
CA GLY A 545 1.09 -1.70 14.36
C GLY A 545 0.11 -2.54 15.17
N ILE A 546 -0.88 -3.10 14.48
CA ILE A 546 -1.82 -4.07 15.05
C ILE A 546 -2.09 -5.16 14.02
N GLY A 547 -2.43 -6.35 14.49
CA GLY A 547 -2.85 -7.48 13.68
C GLY A 547 -3.64 -8.47 14.52
N SER A 548 -4.47 -9.29 13.88
CA SER A 548 -5.07 -10.46 14.55
C SER A 548 -4.87 -11.70 13.69
N VAL A 549 -4.28 -12.73 14.27
CA VAL A 549 -4.10 -14.03 13.61
C VAL A 549 -5.22 -14.94 14.10
N HIS A 550 -6.07 -15.32 13.15
CA HIS A 550 -7.12 -16.30 13.35
C HIS A 550 -6.54 -17.68 13.02
N ASN A 551 -6.53 -18.60 13.99
CA ASN A 551 -6.06 -19.95 13.77
C ASN A 551 -7.23 -20.80 13.26
N GLU A 552 -7.13 -21.36 12.05
CA GLU A 552 -8.23 -22.13 11.43
C GLU A 552 -8.63 -23.39 12.24
N PHE A 553 -7.78 -23.83 13.17
CA PHE A 553 -7.98 -25.05 13.96
C PHE A 553 -8.29 -24.81 15.44
N ASN A 554 -7.97 -23.64 15.99
CA ASN A 554 -8.28 -23.25 17.37
C ASN A 554 -9.04 -21.93 17.32
N MET A 555 -10.25 -21.89 17.88
CA MET A 555 -11.14 -20.73 17.96
C MET A 555 -10.56 -19.49 18.69
N ASP A 556 -9.26 -19.47 18.99
CA ASP A 556 -8.61 -18.40 19.75
C ASP A 556 -7.96 -17.39 18.78
N ASP A 557 -8.53 -16.19 18.72
CA ASP A 557 -7.94 -15.05 18.03
C ASP A 557 -6.72 -14.55 18.83
N SER A 558 -5.52 -14.69 18.28
CA SER A 558 -4.32 -14.05 18.84
C SER A 558 -4.19 -12.62 18.29
N PHE A 559 -3.94 -11.68 19.18
CA PHE A 559 -3.82 -10.25 18.88
C PHE A 559 -2.36 -9.83 18.97
N HIS A 560 -1.86 -9.20 17.91
CA HIS A 560 -0.50 -8.68 17.82
C HIS A 560 -0.53 -7.16 17.85
N THR A 561 0.37 -6.55 18.59
CA THR A 561 0.57 -5.10 18.58
C THR A 561 2.05 -4.73 18.52
N SER A 562 2.34 -3.60 17.92
CA SER A 562 3.65 -2.97 17.88
C SER A 562 3.50 -1.51 18.30
N PHE A 563 4.27 -1.12 19.30
CA PHE A 563 4.14 0.19 19.93
C PHE A 563 5.49 0.70 20.43
N MET A 564 5.58 2.01 20.64
CA MET A 564 6.74 2.65 21.23
C MET A 564 6.41 3.08 22.65
N ALA A 565 7.38 3.03 23.55
CA ALA A 565 7.20 3.48 24.91
C ALA A 565 8.45 4.18 25.47
N TRP A 566 8.23 5.22 26.26
CA TRP A 566 9.29 5.98 26.94
C TRP A 566 9.61 5.34 28.29
N PRO A 567 10.89 5.23 28.68
CA PRO A 567 11.25 4.90 30.05
C PRO A 567 10.62 5.89 31.04
N LYS A 568 10.04 5.39 32.13
CA LYS A 568 9.49 6.23 33.21
C LYS A 568 10.56 6.77 34.15
N ASP A 569 11.68 6.07 34.26
CA ASP A 569 12.79 6.46 35.14
C ASP A 569 13.60 7.60 34.48
N PRO A 570 13.71 8.78 35.13
CA PRO A 570 14.51 9.90 34.63
C PRO A 570 15.99 9.56 34.41
N SER A 571 16.55 8.61 35.16
CA SER A 571 17.94 8.16 35.05
C SER A 571 18.18 7.25 33.82
N CYS A 572 17.13 6.59 33.35
CA CYS A 572 17.13 5.74 32.16
C CYS A 572 16.42 6.38 30.97
N ALA A 573 16.16 7.70 31.02
CA ALA A 573 15.60 8.47 29.91
C ALA A 573 16.60 8.47 28.74
N ARG A 574 16.67 7.36 28.00
CA ARG A 574 17.32 7.29 26.70
C ARG A 574 16.73 8.40 25.83
N GLU A 575 17.55 8.97 24.96
CA GLU A 575 17.14 10.06 24.06
C GLU A 575 15.99 9.66 23.09
N ALA A 576 15.71 8.36 22.95
CA ALA A 576 14.72 7.78 22.05
C ALA A 576 13.77 6.79 22.77
N PRO A 577 12.51 6.64 22.29
CA PRO A 577 11.59 5.64 22.84
C PRO A 577 12.00 4.24 22.41
N VAL A 578 11.63 3.24 23.20
CA VAL A 578 11.90 1.83 22.92
C VAL A 578 10.73 1.24 22.14
N PHE A 579 11.03 0.44 21.12
CA PHE A 579 10.03 -0.25 20.31
C PHE A 579 9.70 -1.61 20.96
N PHE A 580 8.42 -1.92 21.05
CA PHE A 580 7.88 -3.13 21.64
C PHE A 580 7.04 -3.90 20.63
N PHE A 581 7.07 -5.22 20.76
CA PHE A 581 6.10 -6.14 20.17
C PHE A 581 5.40 -6.89 21.29
N ALA A 582 4.08 -7.04 21.19
CA ALA A 582 3.32 -7.86 22.11
C ALA A 582 2.30 -8.74 21.39
N GLU A 583 2.10 -9.94 21.93
CA GLU A 583 1.10 -10.93 21.54
C GLU A 583 0.18 -11.18 22.73
N ALA A 584 -1.12 -11.25 22.47
CA ALA A 584 -2.14 -11.51 23.48
C ALA A 584 -3.15 -12.55 22.99
N LEU A 585 -3.57 -13.44 23.89
CA LEU A 585 -4.64 -14.38 23.71
C LEU A 585 -5.75 -14.05 24.73
N PRO A 586 -6.71 -13.18 24.36
CA PRO A 586 -7.68 -12.68 25.32
C PRO A 586 -8.62 -13.79 25.78
N SER A 587 -8.73 -13.92 27.10
CA SER A 587 -9.67 -14.83 27.75
C SER A 587 -11.02 -14.15 28.10
N GLY A 588 -11.13 -12.82 27.94
CA GLY A 588 -12.30 -12.03 28.33
C GLY A 588 -12.51 -10.72 27.55
N SER A 589 -13.34 -9.82 28.10
CA SER A 589 -13.67 -8.54 27.46
C SER A 589 -12.54 -7.51 27.55
N ASP A 590 -11.79 -7.53 28.65
CA ASP A 590 -10.70 -6.60 28.97
C ASP A 590 -9.35 -7.34 28.89
N PHE A 591 -8.28 -6.62 28.55
CA PHE A 591 -6.94 -7.19 28.50
C PHE A 591 -6.24 -7.09 29.87
N CYS A 592 -5.84 -8.23 30.41
CA CYS A 592 -5.02 -8.33 31.62
C CYS A 592 -3.61 -8.84 31.30
N GLU A 593 -2.72 -8.83 32.27
CA GLU A 593 -1.32 -9.26 32.10
C GLU A 593 -1.22 -10.75 31.81
N GLU A 594 -2.19 -11.54 32.27
CA GLU A 594 -2.31 -12.97 32.03
C GLU A 594 -2.60 -13.28 30.56
N ASP A 595 -3.34 -12.41 29.87
CA ASP A 595 -3.67 -12.57 28.45
C ASP A 595 -2.46 -12.35 27.53
N ILE A 596 -1.43 -11.63 27.98
CA ILE A 596 -0.25 -11.32 27.17
C ILE A 596 0.66 -12.55 27.08
N THR A 597 0.73 -13.22 25.94
CA THR A 597 1.59 -14.41 25.77
C THR A 597 3.06 -14.03 25.55
N LEU A 598 3.32 -12.87 24.93
CA LEU A 598 4.66 -12.36 24.65
C LEU A 598 4.70 -10.84 24.75
N CYS A 599 5.76 -10.28 25.35
CA CYS A 599 6.09 -8.86 25.26
C CYS A 599 7.62 -8.71 25.23
N CYS A 600 8.17 -8.11 24.16
CA CYS A 600 9.61 -7.94 24.01
C CYS A 600 9.97 -6.62 23.31
N THR A 601 11.22 -6.21 23.50
CA THR A 601 11.77 -5.05 22.77
C THR A 601 12.26 -5.49 21.39
N VAL A 602 12.08 -4.64 20.38
CA VAL A 602 12.49 -4.89 19.00
C VAL A 602 13.38 -3.76 18.49
N GLN A 603 14.34 -4.07 17.63
CA GLN A 603 15.08 -3.05 16.90
C GLN A 603 14.43 -2.84 15.51
N PRO A 604 14.12 -1.60 15.12
CA PRO A 604 13.57 -1.33 13.80
C PRO A 604 14.67 -1.49 12.73
N SER A 605 14.77 -2.67 12.11
CA SER A 605 15.63 -2.91 10.95
C SER A 605 14.92 -2.54 9.65
N PRO A 606 15.57 -1.86 8.68
CA PRO A 606 15.00 -1.56 7.36
C PRO A 606 14.51 -2.80 6.59
N SER A 607 15.04 -3.98 6.93
CA SER A 607 14.73 -5.26 6.29
C SER A 607 13.64 -6.04 7.02
N GLU A 608 13.41 -5.76 8.31
CA GLU A 608 12.56 -6.56 9.19
C GLU A 608 11.21 -5.89 9.47
N VAL A 609 11.10 -4.57 9.30
CA VAL A 609 9.85 -3.80 9.47
C VAL A 609 8.81 -4.09 8.36
N VAL A 610 9.17 -4.92 7.37
CA VAL A 610 8.26 -5.42 6.30
C VAL A 610 7.45 -6.64 6.76
N LEU A 611 7.93 -7.38 7.76
CA LEU A 611 7.27 -8.58 8.25
C LEU A 611 6.70 -8.29 9.64
N HIS A 612 5.44 -8.67 9.88
CA HIS A 612 5.02 -8.92 11.25
C HIS A 612 6.05 -9.84 11.90
N PHE A 613 6.67 -9.44 13.01
CA PHE A 613 7.58 -10.29 13.77
C PHE A 613 6.95 -11.66 14.09
N GLY A 614 5.61 -11.73 14.20
CA GLY A 614 4.85 -12.98 14.34
C GLY A 614 4.94 -13.96 13.16
N CYS A 615 5.14 -13.50 11.91
CA CYS A 615 5.24 -14.41 10.75
C CYS A 615 6.60 -15.13 10.66
N ARG A 616 7.67 -14.57 11.23
CA ARG A 616 9.00 -15.22 11.27
C ARG A 616 9.19 -16.12 12.49
N TRP A 617 8.54 -15.81 13.62
CA TRP A 617 8.72 -16.55 14.86
C TRP A 617 8.12 -17.97 14.82
N ASN A 618 7.04 -18.18 14.06
CA ASN A 618 6.49 -19.52 13.85
C ASN A 618 7.43 -20.46 13.07
N SER A 619 8.41 -19.92 12.33
CA SER A 619 9.41 -20.72 11.59
C SER A 619 10.61 -21.13 12.46
N GLN A 620 10.77 -20.55 13.66
CA GLN A 620 11.95 -20.73 14.52
C GLN A 620 11.59 -21.13 15.95
N ARG A 621 10.51 -21.89 16.19
CA ARG A 621 10.36 -22.58 17.47
C ARG A 621 11.53 -23.57 17.63
N PRO A 622 12.46 -23.39 18.59
CA PRO A 622 13.26 -24.53 19.05
C PRO A 622 12.25 -25.48 19.71
N GLY A 623 12.24 -26.75 19.27
CA GLY A 623 11.35 -27.75 19.84
C GLY A 623 11.44 -27.77 21.36
N LEU A 624 10.33 -27.46 22.03
CA LEU A 624 10.16 -27.83 23.43
C LEU A 624 10.10 -29.36 23.50
N PRO A 625 10.83 -29.99 24.43
CA PRO A 625 10.91 -31.44 24.52
C PRO A 625 9.55 -32.00 24.93
N HIS A 626 9.05 -32.96 24.16
CA HIS A 626 7.88 -33.75 24.53
C HIS A 626 8.12 -34.41 25.90
N GLN A 627 7.41 -33.95 26.94
CA GLN A 627 7.15 -34.78 28.11
C GLN A 627 5.91 -35.62 27.83
N LYS A 628 6.20 -36.88 27.45
CA LYS A 628 5.37 -38.08 27.31
C LYS A 628 4.21 -38.07 26.32
#